data_AF-A0A069ZME8-F1
#
_entry.id   AF-A0A069ZME8-F1
#
_cell.length_a   1.000
_cell.length_b   1.000
_cell.length_c   1.000
_cell.angle_alpha   90.00
_cell.angle_beta   90.00
_cell.angle_gamma   90.00
#
_symmetry.space_group_name_H-M   'P 1'
#
loop_
_entity.id
_entity.type
_entity.pdbx_description
1 polymer ?
#
loop_
_entity_poly.entity_id
_entity_poly.type
_entity_poly.pdbx_seq_one_letter_code
_entity_poly.pdbx_strand_id
1 'polypeptide(L)'
;MIRLLLRTLSLAIGMGCLSLPATGQKPKAGIDPSRVYAPSDSTPTNIFDHALYRAYYLKQYRDDPADPQAYHWMQILQIGRSHQAYLDYGELRRDSIWNAAAKGRKSYGEFSAESRAAADDTFSHLKLIFDRSKGMINAHDAIFLSKYHYTEPIPQLQWTMARGDSTILGYPCHKATTRFRGRDYVAWYTEEIPFPYGPFKFGGLPGLITCIYDTQREHIYTLVGFEKAPSEDYIYENVRRGWFETTREVLAKQQKYFHEQPNLFTPDILIPDPRNKAIKRKPKPYNPIELE
;
A
#
# COMPACT_ATOMS: atom_id res chain seq x y z
N MET A 1 1.83 -60.19 -16.62
CA MET A 1 1.34 -58.83 -16.28
C MET A 1 2.32 -57.83 -16.87
N ILE A 2 1.76 -56.91 -17.65
CA ILE A 2 2.36 -56.06 -18.69
C ILE A 2 3.61 -55.26 -18.24
N ARG A 3 4.71 -55.38 -18.99
CA ARG A 3 5.73 -54.32 -19.13
C ARG A 3 6.02 -54.13 -20.61
N LEU A 4 5.43 -53.09 -21.18
CA LEU A 4 5.55 -52.71 -22.58
C LEU A 4 6.50 -51.50 -22.68
N LEU A 5 7.56 -51.70 -23.45
CA LEU A 5 8.25 -50.82 -24.41
C LEU A 5 8.26 -49.29 -24.18
N LEU A 6 9.45 -48.69 -24.31
CA LEU A 6 9.73 -47.71 -25.37
C LEU A 6 11.24 -47.39 -25.43
N ARG A 7 11.92 -48.01 -26.41
CA ARG A 7 13.19 -47.55 -26.98
C ARG A 7 12.87 -46.88 -28.33
N THR A 8 13.28 -45.62 -28.43
CA THR A 8 13.82 -44.93 -29.62
C THR A 8 13.25 -45.28 -31.00
N LEU A 9 12.54 -44.33 -31.60
CA LEU A 9 12.56 -44.12 -33.05
C LEU A 9 12.45 -42.62 -33.35
N SER A 10 13.57 -42.07 -33.79
CA SER A 10 13.69 -40.75 -34.38
C SER A 10 12.92 -40.75 -35.70
N LEU A 11 11.93 -39.88 -35.85
CA LEU A 11 11.44 -39.47 -37.15
C LEU A 11 11.44 -37.94 -37.22
N ALA A 12 12.30 -37.44 -38.09
CA ALA A 12 12.32 -36.05 -38.52
C ALA A 12 11.02 -35.74 -39.26
N ILE A 13 10.27 -34.75 -38.77
CA ILE A 13 9.32 -33.99 -39.59
C ILE A 13 9.75 -32.54 -39.47
N GLY A 14 10.51 -32.10 -40.47
CA GLY A 14 10.64 -30.69 -40.78
C GLY A 14 9.30 -30.19 -41.28
N MET A 15 8.57 -29.49 -40.42
CA MET A 15 7.56 -28.54 -40.86
C MET A 15 8.15 -27.15 -40.71
N GLY A 16 8.49 -26.56 -41.86
CA GLY A 16 8.77 -25.14 -41.96
C GLY A 16 7.53 -24.36 -41.55
N CYS A 17 7.55 -23.79 -40.35
CA CYS A 17 6.71 -22.65 -40.05
C CYS A 17 7.44 -21.41 -40.58
N LEU A 18 6.98 -20.96 -41.75
CA LEU A 18 7.15 -19.60 -42.23
C LEU A 18 6.94 -18.63 -41.07
N SER A 19 8.00 -17.98 -40.61
CA SER A 19 7.91 -16.82 -39.73
C SER A 19 7.35 -15.66 -40.55
N LEU A 20 6.03 -15.55 -40.61
CA LEU A 20 5.39 -14.27 -40.90
C LEU A 20 5.74 -13.33 -39.73
N PRO A 21 6.37 -12.17 -39.98
CA PRO A 21 6.40 -11.13 -38.96
C PRO A 21 4.94 -10.77 -38.65
N ALA A 22 4.55 -10.83 -37.38
CA ALA A 22 3.27 -10.33 -36.94
C ALA A 22 3.21 -8.82 -37.21
N THR A 23 2.75 -8.47 -38.41
CA THR A 23 2.30 -7.13 -38.76
C THR A 23 1.08 -6.82 -37.91
N GLY A 24 1.16 -5.76 -37.11
CA GLY A 24 -0.02 -5.15 -36.50
C GLY A 24 -0.19 -5.29 -34.99
N GLN A 25 0.88 -5.30 -34.18
CA GLN A 25 0.72 -4.67 -32.87
C GLN A 25 0.60 -3.17 -33.09
N LYS A 26 -0.65 -2.66 -33.08
CA LYS A 26 -0.90 -1.23 -32.90
C LYS A 26 -0.05 -0.77 -31.70
N PRO A 27 0.71 0.32 -31.80
CA PRO A 27 1.33 0.90 -30.62
C PRO A 27 0.24 1.05 -29.56
N LYS A 28 0.52 0.68 -28.30
CA LYS A 28 -0.39 0.96 -27.17
C LYS A 28 -0.69 2.46 -27.26
N ALA A 29 -1.90 2.81 -27.70
CA ALA A 29 -2.30 4.19 -27.82
C ALA A 29 -2.08 4.82 -26.43
N GLY A 30 -1.28 5.88 -26.37
CA GLY A 30 -1.18 6.68 -25.16
C GLY A 30 -2.59 7.10 -24.72
N ILE A 31 -2.77 7.42 -23.45
CA ILE A 31 -4.05 7.92 -22.95
C ILE A 31 -4.41 9.16 -23.78
N ASP A 32 -5.54 9.11 -24.50
CA ASP A 32 -6.02 10.22 -25.33
C ASP A 32 -6.35 11.41 -24.42
N PRO A 33 -5.59 12.53 -24.51
CA PRO A 33 -5.81 13.70 -23.67
C PRO A 33 -7.22 14.30 -23.83
N SER A 34 -7.85 14.09 -24.99
CA SER A 34 -9.17 14.62 -25.31
C SER A 34 -10.33 13.74 -24.82
N ARG A 35 -10.06 12.52 -24.34
CA ARG A 35 -11.10 11.62 -23.84
C ARG A 35 -11.76 12.23 -22.60
N VAL A 36 -13.07 12.47 -22.72
CA VAL A 36 -13.95 12.87 -21.62
C VAL A 36 -14.42 11.64 -20.85
N TYR A 37 -14.27 11.65 -19.53
CA TYR A 37 -14.69 10.57 -18.64
C TYR A 37 -16.08 10.84 -18.06
N ALA A 38 -16.95 9.84 -18.06
CA ALA A 38 -18.26 9.90 -17.45
C ALA A 38 -18.24 9.26 -16.04
N PRO A 39 -19.28 9.48 -15.20
CA PRO A 39 -19.37 8.82 -13.89
C PRO A 39 -19.22 7.29 -13.95
N SER A 40 -19.65 6.67 -15.05
CA SER A 40 -19.50 5.23 -15.31
C SER A 40 -18.05 4.76 -15.51
N ASP A 41 -17.11 5.67 -15.78
CA ASP A 41 -15.67 5.38 -15.85
C ASP A 41 -15.00 5.41 -14.46
N SER A 42 -15.74 5.73 -13.40
CA SER A 42 -15.23 5.64 -12.02
C SER A 42 -15.04 4.17 -11.63
N THR A 43 -14.03 3.90 -10.81
CA THR A 43 -13.85 2.54 -10.27
C THR A 43 -15.00 2.24 -9.31
N PRO A 44 -15.72 1.12 -9.45
CA PRO A 44 -16.76 0.76 -8.49
C PRO A 44 -16.14 0.58 -7.09
N THR A 45 -16.83 1.06 -6.05
CA THR A 45 -16.33 1.04 -4.68
C THR A 45 -17.33 0.38 -3.74
N ASN A 46 -16.83 -0.41 -2.79
CA ASN A 46 -17.61 -0.84 -1.64
C ASN A 46 -17.35 0.14 -0.48
N ILE A 47 -18.38 0.84 -0.02
CA ILE A 47 -18.28 1.83 1.06
C ILE A 47 -18.61 1.15 2.39
N PHE A 48 -17.69 1.22 3.34
CA PHE A 48 -17.85 0.63 4.67
C PHE A 48 -18.29 1.64 5.72
N ASP A 49 -17.85 2.90 5.59
CA ASP A 49 -18.16 3.97 6.55
C ASP A 49 -17.94 5.35 5.93
N HIS A 50 -18.48 6.37 6.57
CA HIS A 50 -18.11 7.76 6.34
C HIS A 50 -16.94 8.13 7.24
N ALA A 51 -15.90 8.71 6.69
CA ALA A 51 -14.84 9.30 7.50
C ALA A 51 -15.42 10.52 8.25
N LEU A 52 -15.24 10.55 9.56
CA LEU A 52 -15.59 11.68 10.42
C LEU A 52 -14.39 12.60 10.62
N TYR A 53 -13.19 12.02 10.72
CA TYR A 53 -11.94 12.74 10.92
C TYR A 53 -10.84 12.18 10.03
N ARG A 54 -9.84 13.03 9.77
CA ARG A 54 -8.59 12.67 9.10
C ARG A 54 -7.42 13.07 9.99
N ALA A 55 -6.52 12.12 10.24
CA ALA A 55 -5.22 12.38 10.86
C ALA A 55 -4.13 12.19 9.79
N TYR A 56 -3.30 13.20 9.62
CA TYR A 56 -2.22 13.23 8.64
C TYR A 56 -0.88 13.00 9.33
N TYR A 57 -0.11 12.04 8.82
CA TYR A 57 1.19 11.70 9.35
C TYR A 57 2.27 11.94 8.31
N LEU A 58 3.33 12.64 8.69
CA LEU A 58 4.59 12.59 7.96
C LEU A 58 5.30 11.30 8.35
N LYS A 59 5.54 10.43 7.38
CA LYS A 59 6.32 9.21 7.53
C LYS A 59 7.75 9.49 7.12
N GLN A 60 8.70 9.16 7.99
CA GLN A 60 10.13 9.11 7.68
C GLN A 60 10.59 7.65 7.70
N TYR A 61 11.39 7.27 6.70
CA TYR A 61 11.83 5.89 6.53
C TYR A 61 13.28 5.83 6.03
N ARG A 62 14.09 4.97 6.65
CA ARG A 62 15.44 4.61 6.18
C ARG A 62 15.44 3.17 5.71
N ASP A 63 15.69 2.96 4.41
CA ASP A 63 15.73 1.64 3.79
C ASP A 63 17.06 0.91 4.03
N ASP A 64 18.15 1.67 4.18
CA ASP A 64 19.44 1.20 4.65
C ASP A 64 19.79 1.87 5.99
N PRO A 65 19.83 1.12 7.10
CA PRO A 65 20.23 1.66 8.41
C PRO A 65 21.63 2.29 8.44
N ALA A 66 22.53 1.89 7.53
CA ALA A 66 23.87 2.44 7.42
C ALA A 66 23.90 3.80 6.68
N ASP A 67 22.84 4.16 5.96
CA ASP A 67 22.69 5.42 5.27
C ASP A 67 21.85 6.40 6.10
N PRO A 68 22.33 7.64 6.37
CA PRO A 68 21.51 8.65 7.01
C PRO A 68 20.36 9.18 6.13
N GLN A 69 20.37 8.91 4.82
CA GLN A 69 19.30 9.35 3.91
C GLN A 69 17.95 8.72 4.30
N ALA A 70 16.92 9.57 4.38
CA ALA A 70 15.57 9.14 4.70
C ALA A 70 14.57 9.60 3.63
N TYR A 71 13.64 8.71 3.31
CA TYR A 71 12.46 9.02 2.51
C TYR A 71 11.39 9.64 3.39
N HIS A 72 10.63 10.53 2.78
CA HIS A 72 9.57 11.28 3.45
C HIS A 72 8.33 11.28 2.57
N TRP A 73 7.19 10.90 3.13
CA TRP A 73 5.92 10.99 2.42
C TRP A 73 4.76 11.09 3.41
N MET A 74 3.59 11.47 2.89
CA MET A 74 2.39 11.68 3.69
C MET A 74 1.55 10.41 3.75
N GLN A 75 1.09 10.08 4.95
CA GLN A 75 0.12 9.03 5.21
C GLN A 75 -1.13 9.65 5.83
N ILE A 76 -2.26 8.99 5.64
CA ILE A 76 -3.53 9.42 6.21
C ILE A 76 -4.20 8.28 6.94
N LEU A 77 -4.75 8.60 8.12
CA LEU A 77 -5.67 7.78 8.87
C LEU A 77 -7.06 8.43 8.81
N GLN A 78 -7.98 7.79 8.10
CA GLN A 78 -9.40 8.12 8.11
C GLN A 78 -10.07 7.42 9.30
N ILE A 79 -10.86 8.16 10.07
CA ILE A 79 -11.54 7.68 11.27
C ILE A 79 -13.05 7.81 11.08
N GLY A 80 -13.75 6.67 10.98
CA GLY A 80 -15.21 6.57 10.91
C GLY A 80 -15.84 6.23 12.26
N ARG A 81 -17.09 5.78 12.22
CA ARG A 81 -17.85 5.31 13.41
C ARG A 81 -17.51 3.88 13.80
N SER A 82 -17.38 3.00 12.80
CA SER A 82 -17.15 1.57 12.96
C SER A 82 -15.90 1.09 12.21
N HIS A 83 -15.42 1.89 11.25
CA HIS A 83 -14.22 1.59 10.49
C HIS A 83 -13.17 2.69 10.63
N GLN A 84 -11.92 2.32 10.38
CA GLN A 84 -10.84 3.26 10.09
C GLN A 84 -10.08 2.77 8.84
N ALA A 85 -9.42 3.67 8.14
CA ALA A 85 -8.52 3.30 7.05
C ALA A 85 -7.19 4.03 7.16
N TYR A 86 -6.10 3.29 6.97
CA TYR A 86 -4.74 3.83 6.84
C TYR A 86 -4.26 3.60 5.41
N LEU A 87 -3.75 4.66 4.78
CA LEU A 87 -3.25 4.60 3.41
C LEU A 87 -2.31 5.78 3.10
N ASP A 88 -1.71 5.71 1.93
CA ASP A 88 -0.96 6.81 1.36
C ASP A 88 -1.85 7.98 0.95
N TYR A 89 -1.42 9.19 1.32
CA TYR A 89 -2.19 10.39 1.03
C TYR A 89 -2.19 10.73 -0.47
N GLY A 90 -1.09 10.44 -1.19
CA GLY A 90 -1.01 10.56 -2.64
C GLY A 90 -2.00 9.64 -3.34
N GLU A 91 -2.13 8.39 -2.88
CA GLU A 91 -3.15 7.44 -3.38
C GLU A 91 -4.58 7.96 -3.17
N LEU A 92 -4.91 8.43 -1.96
CA LEU A 92 -6.22 9.00 -1.67
C LEU A 92 -6.52 10.22 -2.56
N ARG A 93 -5.54 11.12 -2.73
CA ARG A 93 -5.67 12.29 -3.60
C ARG A 93 -5.89 11.88 -5.05
N ARG A 94 -5.12 10.91 -5.55
CA ARG A 94 -5.23 10.44 -6.93
C ARG A 94 -6.62 9.85 -7.21
N ASP A 95 -7.13 9.02 -6.30
CA ASP A 95 -8.49 8.46 -6.39
C ASP A 95 -9.56 9.57 -6.34
N SER A 96 -9.39 10.56 -5.45
CA SER A 96 -10.31 11.70 -5.34
C SER A 96 -10.36 12.56 -6.61
N ILE A 97 -9.19 12.87 -7.20
CA ILE A 97 -9.06 13.62 -8.46
C ILE A 97 -9.75 12.86 -9.58
N TRP A 98 -9.51 11.55 -9.70
CA TRP A 98 -10.14 10.72 -10.73
C TRP A 98 -11.66 10.72 -10.62
N ASN A 99 -12.19 10.49 -9.41
CA ASN A 99 -13.63 10.45 -9.18
C ASN A 99 -14.29 11.83 -9.41
N ALA A 100 -13.64 12.92 -9.00
CA ALA A 100 -14.14 14.26 -9.25
C ALA A 100 -14.12 14.61 -10.75
N ALA A 101 -13.08 14.21 -11.48
CA ALA A 101 -13.00 14.39 -12.94
C ALA A 101 -14.09 13.62 -13.68
N ALA A 102 -14.30 12.34 -13.34
CA ALA A 102 -15.36 11.51 -13.91
C ALA A 102 -16.76 12.06 -13.61
N LYS A 103 -17.04 12.48 -12.37
CA LYS A 103 -18.29 13.14 -11.98
C LYS A 103 -18.51 14.46 -12.75
N GLY A 104 -17.44 15.25 -12.90
CA GLY A 104 -17.45 16.54 -13.58
C GLY A 104 -17.41 16.47 -15.10
N ARG A 105 -17.35 15.27 -15.70
CA ARG A 105 -17.17 15.07 -17.14
C ARG A 105 -15.96 15.80 -17.72
N LYS A 106 -14.84 15.74 -17.01
CA LYS A 106 -13.56 16.32 -17.46
C LYS A 106 -12.83 15.40 -18.43
N SER A 107 -12.10 15.99 -19.37
CA SER A 107 -11.13 15.30 -20.24
C SER A 107 -9.85 14.95 -19.49
N TYR A 108 -9.10 13.92 -19.95
CA TYR A 108 -7.82 13.55 -19.32
C TYR A 108 -6.86 14.74 -19.22
N GLY A 109 -6.78 15.57 -20.26
CA GLY A 109 -5.92 16.75 -20.28
C GLY A 109 -6.18 17.74 -19.14
N GLU A 110 -7.44 17.87 -18.71
CA GLU A 110 -7.88 18.83 -17.67
C GLU A 110 -7.52 18.43 -16.24
N PHE A 111 -7.17 17.16 -15.98
CA PHE A 111 -6.83 16.69 -14.63
C PHE A 111 -5.54 15.84 -14.57
N SER A 112 -4.92 15.57 -15.71
CA SER A 112 -3.76 14.68 -15.81
C SER A 112 -2.55 15.21 -15.04
N ALA A 113 -2.35 16.53 -14.99
CA ALA A 113 -1.24 17.14 -14.26
C ALA A 113 -1.40 16.92 -12.74
N GLU A 114 -2.59 17.17 -12.21
CA GLU A 114 -2.91 16.99 -10.79
C GLU A 114 -2.88 15.52 -10.41
N SER A 115 -3.43 14.65 -11.26
CA SER A 115 -3.41 13.19 -11.05
C SER A 115 -1.98 12.66 -11.06
N ARG A 116 -1.12 13.17 -11.94
CA ARG A 116 0.30 12.82 -12.00
C ARG A 116 1.06 13.32 -10.78
N ALA A 117 0.84 14.55 -10.33
CA ALA A 117 1.44 15.06 -9.11
C ALA A 117 1.07 14.20 -7.89
N ALA A 118 -0.20 13.81 -7.75
CA ALA A 118 -0.63 12.90 -6.68
C ALA A 118 0.01 11.50 -6.78
N ALA A 119 0.25 11.01 -8.01
CA ALA A 119 0.94 9.74 -8.24
C ALA A 119 2.45 9.85 -7.91
N ASP A 120 3.09 10.96 -8.25
CA ASP A 120 4.50 11.22 -7.94
C ASP A 120 4.74 11.38 -6.42
N ASP A 121 3.73 11.85 -5.67
CA ASP A 121 3.72 11.93 -4.20
C ASP A 121 3.45 10.59 -3.50
N THR A 122 3.01 9.57 -4.24
CA THR A 122 2.68 8.25 -3.69
C THR A 122 3.96 7.43 -3.46
N PHE A 123 4.20 6.99 -2.24
CA PHE A 123 5.34 6.14 -1.92
C PHE A 123 4.96 4.68 -1.62
N SER A 124 3.77 4.46 -1.06
CA SER A 124 3.27 3.13 -0.72
C SER A 124 1.89 2.89 -1.31
N HIS A 125 1.64 1.66 -1.75
CA HIS A 125 0.31 1.20 -2.18
C HIS A 125 -0.44 0.44 -1.08
N LEU A 126 0.13 0.39 0.13
CA LEU A 126 -0.51 -0.25 1.26
C LEU A 126 -1.76 0.54 1.68
N LYS A 127 -2.89 -0.16 1.73
CA LYS A 127 -4.14 0.32 2.30
C LYS A 127 -4.66 -0.71 3.29
N LEU A 128 -4.88 -0.27 4.52
CA LEU A 128 -5.42 -1.08 5.61
C LEU A 128 -6.80 -0.53 5.96
N ILE A 129 -7.83 -1.35 5.88
CA ILE A 129 -9.19 -1.03 6.31
C ILE A 129 -9.50 -1.87 7.54
N PHE A 130 -9.80 -1.24 8.65
CA PHE A 130 -10.06 -1.93 9.91
C PHE A 130 -11.57 -1.96 10.15
N ASP A 131 -12.13 -3.15 10.26
CA ASP A 131 -13.48 -3.39 10.78
C ASP A 131 -13.37 -3.55 12.30
N ARG A 132 -13.67 -2.48 13.04
CA ARG A 132 -13.56 -2.47 14.51
C ARG A 132 -14.62 -3.36 15.16
N SER A 133 -15.74 -3.60 14.49
CA SER A 133 -16.81 -4.46 15.01
C SER A 133 -16.40 -5.93 14.98
N LYS A 134 -15.62 -6.34 13.98
CA LYS A 134 -15.11 -7.71 13.84
C LYS A 134 -13.70 -7.91 14.39
N GLY A 135 -12.98 -6.84 14.68
CA GLY A 135 -11.58 -6.91 15.11
C GLY A 135 -10.65 -7.39 13.99
N MET A 136 -10.97 -7.08 12.73
CA MET A 136 -10.24 -7.56 11.55
C MET A 136 -9.73 -6.40 10.68
N ILE A 137 -8.64 -6.65 9.98
CA ILE A 137 -8.05 -5.79 8.96
C ILE A 137 -8.29 -6.45 7.60
N ASN A 138 -8.84 -5.69 6.66
CA ASN A 138 -8.78 -5.95 5.23
C ASN A 138 -7.61 -5.14 4.66
N ALA A 139 -6.57 -5.84 4.21
CA ALA A 139 -5.32 -5.25 3.75
C ALA A 139 -5.15 -5.43 2.24
N HIS A 140 -4.80 -4.33 1.59
CA HIS A 140 -4.44 -4.27 0.18
C HIS A 140 -3.02 -3.76 0.05
N ASP A 141 -2.23 -4.39 -0.81
CA ASP A 141 -0.90 -3.91 -1.12
C ASP A 141 -0.56 -4.22 -2.58
N ALA A 142 0.57 -3.71 -3.05
CA ALA A 142 1.07 -4.03 -4.38
C ALA A 142 2.58 -4.34 -4.34
N ILE A 143 2.96 -5.37 -5.08
CA ILE A 143 4.35 -5.62 -5.45
C ILE A 143 4.43 -5.41 -6.95
N PHE A 144 5.16 -4.37 -7.34
CA PHE A 144 5.26 -3.97 -8.74
C PHE A 144 3.87 -3.74 -9.37
N LEU A 145 3.45 -4.49 -10.39
CA LEU A 145 2.12 -4.35 -11.00
C LEU A 145 1.06 -5.26 -10.35
N SER A 146 1.48 -6.21 -9.52
CA SER A 146 0.63 -7.19 -8.88
C SER A 146 -0.02 -6.62 -7.64
N LYS A 147 -1.32 -6.87 -7.46
CA LYS A 147 -2.10 -6.39 -6.32
C LYS A 147 -2.50 -7.56 -5.44
N TYR A 148 -2.28 -7.41 -4.15
CA TYR A 148 -2.49 -8.47 -3.17
C TYR A 148 -3.53 -8.03 -2.17
N HIS A 149 -4.32 -8.99 -1.73
CA HIS A 149 -5.30 -8.83 -0.68
C HIS A 149 -5.09 -9.93 0.36
N TYR A 150 -5.21 -9.56 1.63
CA TYR A 150 -5.25 -10.50 2.74
C TYR A 150 -6.06 -9.91 3.87
N THR A 151 -6.52 -10.78 4.78
CA THR A 151 -7.13 -10.35 6.04
C THR A 151 -6.31 -10.85 7.21
N GLU A 152 -6.28 -10.06 8.29
CA GLU A 152 -5.66 -10.46 9.56
C GLU A 152 -6.41 -9.85 10.75
N PRO A 153 -6.33 -10.43 11.95
CA PRO A 153 -6.85 -9.79 13.16
C PRO A 153 -6.14 -8.46 13.44
N ILE A 154 -6.86 -7.49 14.00
CA ILE A 154 -6.25 -6.24 14.50
C ILE A 154 -5.28 -6.61 15.63
N PRO A 155 -3.98 -6.27 15.54
CA PRO A 155 -3.01 -6.59 16.58
C PRO A 155 -3.39 -6.00 17.93
N GLN A 156 -3.34 -6.83 18.98
CA GLN A 156 -3.54 -6.40 20.36
C GLN A 156 -2.16 -6.07 20.96
N LEU A 157 -1.77 -4.80 20.87
CA LEU A 157 -0.47 -4.33 21.34
C LEU A 157 -0.45 -4.19 22.87
N GLN A 158 0.55 -4.78 23.51
CA GLN A 158 0.78 -4.63 24.94
C GLN A 158 1.63 -3.38 25.16
N TRP A 159 0.99 -2.31 25.64
CA TRP A 159 1.64 -1.03 25.91
C TRP A 159 2.11 -0.95 27.36
N THR A 160 3.36 -0.53 27.53
CA THR A 160 3.91 -0.12 28.82
C THR A 160 3.91 1.40 28.90
N MET A 161 3.13 1.95 29.82
CA MET A 161 3.13 3.40 30.07
C MET A 161 4.48 3.83 30.63
N ALA A 162 5.00 4.94 30.13
CA ALA A 162 6.31 5.45 30.50
C ALA A 162 6.19 6.91 30.95
N ARG A 163 7.12 7.33 31.81
CA ARG A 163 7.23 8.75 32.18
C ARG A 163 7.79 9.54 30.99
N GLY A 164 7.26 10.74 30.81
CA GLY A 164 7.68 11.69 29.79
C GLY A 164 6.48 12.43 29.26
N ASP A 165 6.63 13.75 29.17
CA ASP A 165 5.65 14.64 28.58
C ASP A 165 6.27 15.26 27.33
N SER A 166 5.43 15.46 26.32
CA SER A 166 5.81 16.15 25.09
C SER A 166 4.61 16.92 24.58
N THR A 167 4.84 17.83 23.64
CA THR A 167 3.78 18.50 22.91
C THR A 167 3.99 18.26 21.43
N ILE A 168 3.00 17.64 20.77
CA ILE A 168 3.06 17.30 19.34
C ILE A 168 1.84 17.91 18.66
N LEU A 169 2.08 18.74 17.65
CA LEU A 169 1.02 19.50 16.97
C LEU A 169 0.15 20.32 17.95
N GLY A 170 0.74 20.80 19.05
CA GLY A 170 0.04 21.55 20.11
C GLY A 170 -0.67 20.69 21.16
N TYR A 171 -0.75 19.37 20.98
CA TYR A 171 -1.40 18.46 21.94
C TYR A 171 -0.42 18.02 23.03
N PRO A 172 -0.77 18.13 24.33
CA PRO A 172 -0.08 17.45 25.40
C PRO A 172 -0.11 15.94 25.17
N CYS A 173 1.04 15.30 25.30
CA CYS A 173 1.21 13.89 24.99
C CYS A 173 1.88 13.14 26.14
N HIS A 174 1.40 11.91 26.34
CA HIS A 174 1.98 10.92 27.23
C HIS A 174 2.83 9.93 26.45
N LYS A 175 3.82 9.35 27.14
CA LYS A 175 4.75 8.38 26.54
C LYS A 175 4.32 6.94 26.84
N ALA A 176 4.41 6.08 25.83
CA ALA A 176 4.27 4.65 25.98
C ALA A 176 5.32 3.90 25.14
N THR A 177 5.58 2.65 25.48
CA THR A 177 6.49 1.78 24.73
C THR A 177 5.83 0.44 24.46
N THR A 178 6.16 -0.19 23.34
CA THR A 178 5.71 -1.56 23.02
C THR A 178 6.75 -2.27 22.17
N ARG A 179 6.67 -3.59 22.12
CA ARG A 179 7.40 -4.42 21.15
C ARG A 179 6.40 -4.97 20.14
N PHE A 180 6.68 -4.77 18.87
CA PHE A 180 5.79 -5.19 17.79
C PHE A 180 6.60 -5.70 16.59
N ARG A 181 6.31 -6.94 16.17
CA ARG A 181 6.86 -7.57 14.95
C ARG A 181 8.38 -7.42 14.83
N GLY A 182 9.09 -7.83 15.88
CA GLY A 182 10.56 -7.80 15.95
C GLY A 182 11.20 -6.45 16.26
N ARG A 183 10.45 -5.36 16.42
CA ARG A 183 10.98 -4.02 16.74
C ARG A 183 10.46 -3.49 18.07
N ASP A 184 11.27 -2.68 18.73
CA ASP A 184 10.88 -1.93 19.93
C ASP A 184 10.50 -0.51 19.55
N TYR A 185 9.36 -0.03 20.06
CA TYR A 185 8.78 1.26 19.70
C TYR A 185 8.60 2.16 20.91
N VAL A 186 8.80 3.46 20.68
CA VAL A 186 8.37 4.54 21.56
C VAL A 186 7.25 5.28 20.87
N ALA A 187 6.11 5.43 21.56
CA ALA A 187 4.96 6.18 21.11
C ALA A 187 4.67 7.36 22.04
N TRP A 188 4.14 8.42 21.45
CA TRP A 188 3.53 9.55 22.10
C TRP A 188 2.06 9.60 21.70
N TYR A 189 1.17 9.75 22.66
CA TYR A 189 -0.27 9.78 22.42
C TYR A 189 -0.94 10.90 23.21
N THR A 190 -2.07 11.39 22.72
CA THR A 190 -2.85 12.42 23.41
C THR A 190 -4.26 11.93 23.71
N GLU A 191 -4.75 12.21 24.92
CA GLU A 191 -6.12 11.88 25.34
C GLU A 191 -7.13 12.96 24.92
N GLU A 192 -6.65 14.13 24.46
CA GLU A 192 -7.53 15.20 23.93
C GLU A 192 -8.23 14.78 22.64
N ILE A 193 -7.65 13.83 21.90
CA ILE A 193 -8.29 13.14 20.78
C ILE A 193 -8.53 11.70 21.22
N PRO A 194 -9.72 11.37 21.78
CA PRO A 194 -10.00 10.09 22.43
C PRO A 194 -10.32 8.96 21.44
N PHE A 195 -9.56 8.91 20.33
CA PHE A 195 -9.59 7.81 19.37
C PHE A 195 -8.34 6.96 19.60
N PRO A 196 -8.46 5.71 20.09
CA PRO A 196 -7.33 4.85 20.45
C PRO A 196 -6.63 4.24 19.22
N TYR A 197 -6.33 5.09 18.23
CA TYR A 197 -5.88 4.74 16.89
C TYR A 197 -4.51 5.37 16.62
N GLY A 198 -3.89 4.96 15.52
CA GLY A 198 -2.58 5.44 15.11
C GLY A 198 -2.26 5.05 13.68
N PRO A 199 -1.08 5.46 13.18
CA PRO A 199 -0.64 5.13 11.84
C PRO A 199 -0.32 3.62 11.72
N PHE A 200 -0.34 3.10 10.50
CA PHE A 200 -0.13 1.69 10.20
C PHE A 200 -1.09 0.80 11.02
N LYS A 201 -0.58 -0.20 11.75
CA LYS A 201 -1.35 -1.11 12.61
C LYS A 201 -1.27 -0.71 14.09
N PHE A 202 -0.70 0.45 14.41
CA PHE A 202 -0.56 0.89 15.80
C PHE A 202 -1.86 1.48 16.33
N GLY A 203 -2.21 1.12 17.57
CA GLY A 203 -3.38 1.61 18.28
C GLY A 203 -3.48 0.98 19.66
N GLY A 204 -4.58 1.24 20.36
CA GLY A 204 -4.86 0.66 21.68
C GLY A 204 -4.35 1.48 22.88
N LEU A 205 -3.77 2.66 22.66
CA LEU A 205 -3.51 3.64 23.72
C LEU A 205 -4.79 4.43 24.05
N PRO A 206 -4.90 5.07 25.23
CA PRO A 206 -6.11 5.82 25.64
C PRO A 206 -6.57 6.95 24.70
N GLY A 207 -5.72 7.37 23.75
CA GLY A 207 -6.10 8.31 22.71
C GLY A 207 -5.21 8.20 21.47
N LEU A 208 -5.24 9.22 20.60
CA LEU A 208 -4.60 9.16 19.30
C LEU A 208 -3.08 9.16 19.45
N ILE A 209 -2.41 8.23 18.77
CA ILE A 209 -0.95 8.21 18.65
C ILE A 209 -0.52 9.41 17.80
N THR A 210 0.11 10.41 18.41
CA THR A 210 0.59 11.61 17.74
C THR A 210 2.00 11.44 17.17
N CYS A 211 2.80 10.54 17.73
CA CYS A 211 4.09 10.17 17.17
C CYS A 211 4.43 8.73 17.57
N ILE A 212 5.08 7.99 16.67
CA ILE A 212 5.64 6.69 17.00
C ILE A 212 6.87 6.42 16.17
N TYR A 213 7.91 5.89 16.81
CA TYR A 213 9.14 5.50 16.14
C TYR A 213 9.75 4.25 16.76
N ASP A 214 10.43 3.46 15.94
CA ASP A 214 11.26 2.37 16.45
C ASP A 214 12.51 2.93 17.12
N THR A 215 13.10 2.20 18.07
CA THR A 215 14.26 2.65 18.85
C THR A 215 15.49 2.98 18.01
N GLN A 216 15.60 2.42 16.80
CA GLN A 216 16.68 2.75 15.86
C GLN A 216 16.35 3.96 14.98
N ARG A 217 15.15 4.55 15.07
CA ARG A 217 14.70 5.68 14.25
C ARG A 217 14.81 5.42 12.75
N GLU A 218 14.43 4.22 12.34
CA GLU A 218 14.36 3.81 10.94
C GLU A 218 12.95 4.01 10.36
N HIS A 219 11.95 3.99 11.23
CA HIS A 219 10.53 4.16 10.95
C HIS A 219 9.97 5.18 11.92
N ILE A 220 9.65 6.37 11.43
CA ILE A 220 9.09 7.45 12.27
C ILE A 220 7.78 7.91 11.65
N TYR A 221 6.74 8.01 12.47
CA TYR A 221 5.49 8.66 12.11
C TYR A 221 5.29 9.85 13.03
N THR A 222 4.97 11.01 12.47
CA THR A 222 4.64 12.22 13.25
C THR A 222 3.35 12.83 12.71
N LEU A 223 2.38 13.05 13.60
CA LEU A 223 1.14 13.72 13.30
C LEU A 223 1.45 15.18 12.93
N VAL A 224 1.00 15.58 11.75
CA VAL A 224 1.20 16.92 11.18
C VAL A 224 -0.12 17.63 10.86
N GLY A 225 -1.24 16.93 10.99
CA GLY A 225 -2.57 17.52 10.84
C GLY A 225 -3.65 16.63 11.43
N PHE A 226 -4.69 17.24 11.99
CA PHE A 226 -5.91 16.56 12.41
C PHE A 226 -7.09 17.45 12.10
N GLU A 227 -8.06 16.95 11.35
CA GLU A 227 -9.22 17.73 10.93
C GLU A 227 -10.49 16.88 10.85
N LYS A 228 -11.64 17.57 10.85
CA LYS A 228 -12.90 16.96 10.47
C LYS A 228 -12.85 16.62 8.98
N ALA A 229 -13.25 15.41 8.63
CA ALA A 229 -13.25 14.98 7.24
C ALA A 229 -14.26 15.80 6.40
N PRO A 230 -13.97 16.07 5.12
CA PRO A 230 -14.91 16.71 4.20
C PRO A 230 -16.23 15.94 4.08
N SER A 231 -17.29 16.63 3.68
CA SER A 231 -18.52 15.97 3.25
C SER A 231 -18.23 15.00 2.09
N GLU A 232 -18.82 13.81 2.12
CA GLU A 232 -18.57 12.73 1.15
C GLU A 232 -17.14 12.14 1.17
N ASP A 233 -16.47 12.18 2.32
CA ASP A 233 -15.28 11.36 2.52
C ASP A 233 -15.64 9.96 3.05
N TYR A 234 -15.17 8.92 2.36
CA TYR A 234 -15.57 7.54 2.61
C TYR A 234 -14.38 6.68 2.99
N ILE A 235 -14.63 5.72 3.88
CA ILE A 235 -13.77 4.55 4.06
C ILE A 235 -14.32 3.47 3.14
N TYR A 236 -13.56 3.18 2.07
CA TYR A 236 -14.03 2.31 1.00
C TYR A 236 -12.93 1.38 0.49
N GLU A 237 -13.34 0.32 -0.20
CA GLU A 237 -12.48 -0.55 -0.99
C GLU A 237 -12.82 -0.39 -2.48
N ASN A 238 -11.80 -0.36 -3.33
CA ASN A 238 -11.98 -0.37 -4.77
C ASN A 238 -12.33 -1.79 -5.22
N VAL A 239 -13.52 -1.98 -5.80
CA VAL A 239 -13.95 -3.25 -6.38
C VAL A 239 -13.20 -3.45 -7.69
N ARG A 240 -12.02 -4.06 -7.60
CA ARG A 240 -11.20 -4.42 -8.75
C ARG A 240 -11.15 -5.93 -8.92
N ARG A 241 -11.17 -6.38 -10.17
CA ARG A 241 -10.86 -7.78 -10.52
C ARG A 241 -9.36 -8.00 -10.44
N GLY A 242 -8.92 -9.18 -10.01
CA GLY A 242 -7.51 -9.61 -10.11
C GLY A 242 -6.64 -9.32 -8.88
N TRP A 243 -7.20 -9.25 -7.68
CA TRP A 243 -6.42 -9.33 -6.45
C TRP A 243 -5.91 -10.76 -6.24
N PHE A 244 -4.65 -10.89 -5.82
CA PHE A 244 -4.10 -12.15 -5.35
C PHE A 244 -4.38 -12.29 -3.86
N GLU A 245 -5.27 -13.22 -3.54
CA GLU A 245 -5.53 -13.65 -2.17
C GLU A 245 -4.28 -14.31 -1.57
N THR A 246 -3.85 -13.84 -0.41
CA THR A 246 -2.64 -14.34 0.24
C THR A 246 -2.72 -14.16 1.76
N THR A 247 -1.61 -14.42 2.45
CA THR A 247 -1.45 -14.04 3.87
C THR A 247 -0.37 -12.97 3.99
N ARG A 248 -0.39 -12.23 5.10
CA ARG A 248 0.62 -11.23 5.44
C ARG A 248 2.04 -11.81 5.36
N GLU A 249 2.26 -13.01 5.91
CA GLU A 249 3.58 -13.68 5.94
C GLU A 249 4.08 -14.04 4.54
N VAL A 250 3.18 -14.53 3.68
CA VAL A 250 3.52 -14.88 2.29
C VAL A 250 3.85 -13.61 1.51
N LEU A 251 3.06 -12.55 1.68
CA LEU A 251 3.31 -11.27 1.03
C LEU A 251 4.64 -10.66 1.48
N ALA A 252 4.94 -10.66 2.78
CA ALA A 252 6.20 -10.14 3.33
C ALA A 252 7.42 -10.88 2.76
N LYS A 253 7.33 -12.20 2.57
CA LYS A 253 8.37 -12.99 1.89
C LYS A 253 8.52 -12.60 0.41
N GLN A 254 7.41 -12.35 -0.28
CA GLN A 254 7.44 -11.89 -1.68
C GLN A 254 8.03 -10.49 -1.83
N GLN A 255 7.73 -9.57 -0.90
CA GLN A 255 8.33 -8.23 -0.86
C GLN A 255 9.84 -8.33 -0.67
N LYS A 256 10.31 -9.12 0.30
CA LYS A 256 11.73 -9.38 0.50
C LYS A 256 12.40 -9.90 -0.78
N TYR A 257 11.79 -10.89 -1.41
CA TYR A 257 12.31 -11.46 -2.65
C TYR A 257 12.34 -10.46 -3.82
N PHE A 258 11.34 -9.58 -3.92
CA PHE A 258 11.34 -8.48 -4.89
C PHE A 258 12.49 -7.51 -4.68
N HIS A 259 12.83 -7.18 -3.43
CA HIS A 259 13.96 -6.32 -3.10
C HIS A 259 15.31 -7.00 -3.40
N GLU A 260 15.44 -8.29 -3.13
CA GLU A 260 16.66 -9.06 -3.39
C GLU A 260 16.87 -9.35 -4.89
N GLN A 261 15.79 -9.70 -5.61
CA GLN A 261 15.85 -10.17 -7.00
C GLN A 261 14.77 -9.50 -7.88
N PRO A 262 14.80 -8.16 -8.05
CA PRO A 262 13.74 -7.43 -8.76
C PRO A 262 13.67 -7.76 -10.27
N ASN A 263 14.70 -8.39 -10.83
CA ASN A 263 14.80 -8.76 -12.25
C ASN A 263 13.87 -9.92 -12.64
N LEU A 264 13.45 -10.70 -11.66
CA LEU A 264 12.57 -11.84 -11.88
C LEU A 264 11.09 -11.44 -11.99
N PHE A 265 10.79 -10.16 -11.75
CA PHE A 265 9.46 -9.58 -11.87
C PHE A 265 9.36 -8.78 -13.17
N THR A 266 8.59 -9.29 -14.13
CA THR A 266 8.33 -8.63 -15.42
C THR A 266 6.90 -8.10 -15.51
N PRO A 267 6.60 -7.09 -16.35
CA PRO A 267 5.26 -6.52 -16.48
C PRO A 267 4.14 -7.53 -16.77
N ASP A 268 4.48 -8.66 -17.39
CA ASP A 268 3.53 -9.66 -17.87
C ASP A 268 3.52 -10.96 -17.03
N ILE A 269 4.33 -11.07 -15.95
CA ILE A 269 4.51 -12.33 -15.20
C ILE A 269 4.48 -12.10 -13.68
N LEU A 270 3.66 -12.92 -13.03
CA LEU A 270 3.24 -12.85 -11.61
C LEU A 270 4.11 -13.70 -10.67
N ILE A 271 4.95 -14.58 -11.22
CA ILE A 271 5.82 -15.52 -10.51
C ILE A 271 7.26 -15.28 -10.96
N PRO A 272 8.24 -15.24 -10.04
CA PRO A 272 9.65 -15.20 -10.40
C PRO A 272 10.02 -16.28 -11.42
N ASP A 273 10.44 -15.89 -12.63
CA ASP A 273 10.91 -16.83 -13.66
C ASP A 273 12.38 -16.55 -14.02
N PRO A 274 13.31 -17.46 -13.67
CA PRO A 274 14.73 -17.37 -14.03
C PRO A 274 15.00 -17.31 -15.54
N ARG A 275 14.03 -17.67 -16.39
CA ARG A 275 14.18 -17.78 -17.85
C ARG A 275 13.87 -16.49 -18.60
N ASN A 276 13.37 -15.45 -17.91
CA ASN A 276 13.00 -14.19 -18.54
C ASN A 276 14.22 -13.35 -18.96
N LYS A 277 14.06 -12.57 -20.04
CA LYS A 277 15.03 -11.52 -20.41
C LYS A 277 15.14 -10.53 -19.26
N ALA A 278 16.32 -10.48 -18.62
CA ALA A 278 16.57 -9.61 -17.49
C ALA A 278 16.32 -8.14 -17.87
N ILE A 279 15.27 -7.54 -17.29
CA ILE A 279 15.22 -6.09 -17.13
C ILE A 279 16.33 -5.76 -16.12
N LYS A 280 17.23 -4.83 -16.41
CA LYS A 280 18.33 -4.47 -15.48
C LYS A 280 17.81 -3.64 -14.31
N ARG A 281 17.25 -4.29 -13.29
CA ARG A 281 17.02 -3.70 -11.95
C ARG A 281 18.11 -4.19 -11.01
N LYS A 282 18.52 -3.32 -10.09
CA LYS A 282 19.47 -3.68 -9.04
C LYS A 282 18.70 -4.04 -7.77
N PRO A 283 19.20 -4.98 -6.95
CA PRO A 283 18.67 -5.20 -5.61
C PRO A 283 18.59 -3.87 -4.85
N LYS A 284 17.57 -3.73 -4.00
CA LYS A 284 17.36 -2.55 -3.17
C LYS A 284 17.44 -2.94 -1.69
N PRO A 285 17.91 -2.05 -0.81
CA PRO A 285 17.79 -2.24 0.64
C PRO A 285 16.36 -2.59 1.04
N TYR A 286 16.20 -3.43 2.05
CA TYR A 286 14.91 -3.91 2.54
C TYR A 286 14.87 -3.84 4.06
N ASN A 287 14.21 -2.81 4.57
CA ASN A 287 14.08 -2.56 6.00
C ASN A 287 12.61 -2.47 6.41
N PRO A 288 11.85 -3.58 6.37
CA PRO A 288 10.40 -3.56 6.59
C PRO A 288 10.06 -3.17 8.03
N ILE A 289 8.88 -2.57 8.23
CA ILE A 289 8.37 -2.22 9.55
C ILE A 289 8.06 -3.45 10.41
N GLU A 290 7.69 -4.57 9.77
CA GLU A 290 7.48 -5.87 10.41
C GLU A 290 8.66 -6.79 10.03
N LEU A 291 9.45 -7.24 11.02
CA LEU A 291 10.60 -8.14 10.81
C LEU A 291 10.22 -9.64 10.88
N GLU A 292 8.99 -9.94 11.33
CA GLU A 292 8.44 -11.29 11.55
C GLU A 292 7.47 -11.74 10.44
#